data_AF-A0A9Q8XMP5-F1
#
_entry.id   AF-A0A9Q8XMP5-F1
#
_cell.length_a   1.000
_cell.length_b   1.000
_cell.length_c   1.000
_cell.angle_alpha   90.00
_cell.angle_beta   90.00
_cell.angle_gamma   90.00
#
_symmetry.space_group_name_H-M   'P 1'
#
loop_
_entity.id
_entity.type
_entity.pdbx_description
1 polymer ?
#
loop_
_entity_poly.entity_id
_entity_poly.type
_entity_poly.pdbx_seq_one_letter_code
_entity_poly.pdbx_strand_id
1 'polypeptide(L)' 'MKEAKNNTQLVDELLKLHDVENDNQLAQLYGVQRQQINQFRQASRVGLPQMIMSNLLDMATKKTKGKIR' A
#
# COMPACT_ATOMS: atom_id res chain seq x y z
N MET A 1 -3.22 -21.79 3.54
CA MET A 1 -4.23 -20.77 3.19
C MET A 1 -3.50 -19.43 3.10
N LYS A 2 -3.66 -18.65 2.02
CA LYS A 2 -3.03 -17.31 1.96
C LYS A 2 -3.80 -16.41 2.90
N GLU A 3 -3.22 -16.08 4.05
CA GLU A 3 -3.82 -15.14 4.99
C GLU A 3 -4.09 -13.82 4.27
N ALA A 4 -5.33 -13.33 4.38
CA ALA A 4 -5.66 -12.01 3.89
C ALA A 4 -4.86 -11.00 4.71
N LYS A 5 -3.94 -10.29 4.06
CA LYS A 5 -3.13 -9.28 4.74
C LYS A 5 -4.03 -8.17 5.27
N ASN A 6 -3.82 -7.81 6.52
CA ASN A 6 -4.50 -6.66 7.10
C ASN A 6 -3.91 -5.35 6.55
N ASN A 7 -4.63 -4.23 6.70
CA ASN A 7 -4.20 -2.95 6.14
C ASN A 7 -2.85 -2.48 6.67
N THR A 8 -2.55 -2.76 7.95
CA THR A 8 -1.24 -2.50 8.54
C THR A 8 -0.13 -3.21 7.79
N GLN A 9 -0.29 -4.49 7.50
CA GLN A 9 0.68 -5.29 6.73
C GLN A 9 0.81 -4.77 5.29
N LEU A 10 -0.26 -4.28 4.68
CA LEU A 10 -0.18 -3.65 3.36
C LEU A 10 0.65 -2.37 3.40
N VAL A 11 0.44 -1.50 4.39
CA VAL A 11 1.27 -0.29 4.53
C VAL A 11 2.72 -0.65 4.81
N ASP A 12 2.99 -1.64 5.64
CA ASP A 12 4.37 -2.07 5.92
C ASP A 12 5.07 -2.65 4.69
N GLU A 13 4.33 -3.32 3.79
CA GLU A 13 4.87 -3.72 2.49
C GLU A 13 5.13 -2.54 1.56
N LEU A 14 4.26 -1.52 1.58
CA LEU A 14 4.48 -0.29 0.82
C LEU A 14 5.72 0.47 1.31
N LEU A 15 5.92 0.54 2.64
CA LEU A 15 7.13 1.11 3.24
C LEU A 15 8.38 0.40 2.72
N LYS A 16 8.39 -0.93 2.77
CA LYS A 16 9.52 -1.76 2.27
C LYS A 16 9.73 -1.64 0.77
N LEU A 17 8.65 -1.57 -0.01
CA LEU A 17 8.76 -1.48 -1.47
C LEU A 17 9.40 -0.16 -1.90
N HIS A 18 9.00 0.93 -1.25
CA HIS A 18 9.44 2.27 -1.59
C HIS A 18 10.70 2.71 -0.85
N ASP A 19 11.29 1.82 -0.04
CA ASP A 19 12.47 2.08 0.79
C ASP A 19 12.31 3.33 1.67
N VAL A 20 11.13 3.43 2.30
CA VAL A 20 10.80 4.51 3.22
C VAL A 20 10.54 3.98 4.62
N GLU A 21 10.94 4.74 5.62
CA GLU A 21 10.99 4.32 7.02
C GLU A 21 9.69 4.60 7.78
N ASN A 22 8.86 5.53 7.30
CA ASN A 22 7.69 5.97 8.04
C ASN A 22 6.54 6.46 7.15
N ASP A 23 5.35 6.53 7.77
CA ASP A 23 4.11 6.94 7.11
C ASP A 23 4.17 8.38 6.55
N ASN A 24 5.03 9.26 7.08
CA ASN A 24 5.18 10.61 6.51
C ASN A 24 5.88 10.57 5.15
N GLN A 25 6.98 9.82 5.04
CA GLN A 25 7.69 9.64 3.79
C GLN A 25 6.81 8.92 2.76
N LEU A 26 6.06 7.92 3.19
CA LEU A 26 5.10 7.23 2.34
C LEU A 26 3.99 8.17 1.85
N ALA A 27 3.47 9.02 2.74
CA ALA A 27 2.46 10.00 2.41
C ALA A 27 2.98 11.04 1.41
N GLN A 28 4.21 11.52 1.58
CA GLN A 28 4.87 12.41 0.63
C GLN A 28 5.04 11.76 -0.75
N LEU A 29 5.47 10.50 -0.78
CA LEU A 29 5.67 9.74 -2.03
C LEU A 29 4.36 9.57 -2.82
N TYR A 30 3.23 9.39 -2.12
CA TYR A 30 1.92 9.28 -2.75
C TYR A 30 1.17 10.60 -2.91
N GLY A 31 1.73 11.72 -2.46
CA GLY A 31 1.05 13.03 -2.50
C GLY A 31 -0.21 13.08 -1.63
N VAL A 32 -0.24 12.32 -0.53
CA VAL A 32 -1.37 12.28 0.42
C VAL A 32 -0.96 12.83 1.78
N GLN A 33 -1.92 12.99 2.69
CA GLN A 33 -1.64 13.33 4.07
C GLN A 33 -1.34 12.07 4.90
N ARG A 34 -0.41 12.16 5.86
CA ARG A 34 -0.12 11.09 6.83
C ARG A 34 -1.39 10.58 7.54
N GLN A 35 -2.34 11.46 7.83
CA GLN A 35 -3.60 11.09 8.47
C GLN A 35 -4.41 10.09 7.61
N GLN A 36 -4.33 10.16 6.28
CA GLN A 36 -5.00 9.23 5.37
C GLN A 36 -4.34 7.84 5.41
N ILE A 37 -3.01 7.78 5.51
CA ILE A 37 -2.26 6.51 5.71
C ILE A 37 -2.64 5.89 7.06
N ASN A 38 -2.69 6.69 8.12
CA ASN A 38 -3.06 6.22 9.45
C ASN A 38 -4.52 5.75 9.52
N GLN A 39 -5.44 6.50 8.89
CA GLN A 39 -6.84 6.08 8.74
C GLN A 39 -6.93 4.75 8.01
N PHE A 40 -6.15 4.52 6.95
CA PHE A 40 -6.13 3.24 6.25
C PHE A 40 -5.63 2.09 7.14
N ARG A 41 -4.56 2.29 7.93
CA ARG A 41 -4.07 1.29 8.90
C ARG A 41 -5.17 0.88 9.89
N GLN A 42 -5.96 1.84 10.35
CA GLN A 42 -7.00 1.62 11.36
C GLN A 42 -8.36 1.21 10.78
N ALA A 43 -8.59 1.44 9.49
CA ALA A 43 -9.88 1.17 8.87
C ALA A 43 -10.14 -0.33 8.73
N SER A 44 -11.34 -0.77 9.13
CA SER A 44 -11.81 -2.14 8.89
C SER A 44 -12.25 -2.39 7.44
N ARG A 45 -12.43 -1.32 6.65
CA ARG A 45 -12.79 -1.36 5.23
C ARG A 45 -11.87 -0.45 4.42
N VAL A 46 -11.49 -0.91 3.23
CA VAL A 46 -10.53 -0.25 2.33
C VAL A 46 -11.14 1.03 1.77
N GLY A 47 -10.83 2.16 2.39
CA GLY A 47 -11.08 3.49 1.85
C GLY A 47 -9.76 4.17 1.57
N LEU A 48 -8.96 3.64 0.63
CA LEU A 48 -7.75 4.31 0.19
C LEU A 48 -8.12 5.46 -0.76
N PRO A 49 -7.41 6.60 -0.71
CA PRO A 49 -7.37 7.52 -1.83
C PRO A 49 -7.05 6.75 -3.12
N GLN A 50 -7.84 6.99 -4.18
CA GLN A 50 -7.75 6.32 -5.49
C GLN A 50 -6.31 6.18 -6.01
N MET A 51 -5.46 7.19 -5.76
CA MET A 51 -4.04 7.21 -6.13
C MET A 51 -3.22 6.07 -5.52
N ILE A 52 -3.45 5.73 -4.25
CA ILE A 52 -2.74 4.63 -3.57
C ILE A 52 -3.28 3.29 -4.07
N MET A 53 -4.59 3.21 -4.28
CA MET A 53 -5.26 2.02 -4.78
C MET A 53 -4.81 1.65 -6.20
N SER A 54 -4.59 2.65 -7.08
CA SER A 54 -4.02 2.43 -8.42
C SER A 54 -2.61 1.86 -8.36
N ASN A 55 -1.74 2.39 -7.49
CA ASN A 55 -0.37 1.86 -7.33
C ASN A 55 -0.35 0.45 -6.74
N LEU A 56 -1.23 0.15 -5.77
CA LEU A 56 -1.37 -1.20 -5.22
C LEU A 56 -1.88 -2.21 -6.24
N LEU A 57 -2.85 -1.81 -7.09
CA LEU A 57 -3.32 -2.65 -8.20
C LEU A 57 -2.22 -2.87 -9.25
N ASP A 58 -1.44 -1.84 -9.57
CA ASP A 58 -0.26 -1.97 -10.45
C ASP A 58 0.80 -2.90 -9.85
N MET A 59 1.03 -2.87 -8.54
CA MET A 59 1.93 -3.82 -7.88
C MET A 59 1.39 -5.25 -7.90
N ALA A 60 0.09 -5.42 -7.63
CA ALA A 60 -0.55 -6.73 -7.65
C ALA A 60 -0.50 -7.36 -9.05
N THR A 61 -0.70 -6.55 -10.10
CA THR A 61 -0.65 -6.98 -11.50
C THR A 61 0.78 -7.15 -12.02
N LYS A 62 1.76 -6.34 -11.57
CA LYS A 62 3.19 -6.55 -11.86
C LYS A 62 3.72 -7.85 -11.25
N LYS A 63 3.27 -8.24 -10.05
CA LYS A 63 3.58 -9.57 -9.47
C LYS A 63 3.06 -10.73 -10.33
N THR A 64 2.01 -10.51 -11.14
CA THR A 64 1.43 -11.55 -12.00
C THR A 64 2.09 -11.65 -13.38
N LYS A 65 2.74 -10.59 -13.87
CA LYS A 65 3.41 -10.59 -15.19
C LYS A 65 4.87 -11.03 -15.16
N GLY A 66 5.42 -11.39 -14.00
CA GLY A 66 6.79 -11.89 -13.82
C GLY A 66 6.97 -13.42 -14.01
N LYS A 67 6.07 -14.10 -14.74
CA LYS A 67 6.25 -15.50 -15.11
C LYS A 67 5.96 -15.70 -16.60
N ILE A 68 6.76 -15.04 -17.43
CA ILE A 68 6.97 -15.45 -18.81
C ILE A 68 8.10 -16.47 -18.77
N ARG A 69 7.75 -17.75 -18.95
CA ARG A 69 8.58 -18.71 -19.67
C ARG A 69 7.76 -19.21 -20.84
#